data_AF-A0A2N5IQJ1-F1
#
_entry.id   AF-A0A2N5IQJ1-F1
#
_cell.length_a   1.000
_cell.length_b   1.000
_cell.length_c   1.000
_cell.angle_alpha   90.00
_cell.angle_beta   90.00
_cell.angle_gamma   90.00
#
_symmetry.space_group_name_H-M   'P 1'
#
loop_
_entity.id
_entity.type
_entity.pdbx_description
1 polymer ?
#
loop_
_entity_poly.entity_id
_entity_poly.type
_entity_poly.pdbx_seq_one_letter_code
_entity_poly.pdbx_strand_id
1 'polypeptide(L)'
;MNKLLNHIFKDWTLEEFTGLLFALIALAAATGLIATIGLIGYTIATGNDQPKQTTIQKIETTGDIKRFCIEIKTGDHIDAIDCELIDPMTGGVAK
;
A
#
# COMPACT_ATOMS: atom_id res chain seq x y z
N MET A 1 -25.46 3.42 -37.02
CA MET A 1 -24.04 3.83 -36.85
C MET A 1 -23.41 4.34 -38.15
N ASN A 2 -23.52 3.60 -39.27
CA ASN A 2 -22.85 3.95 -40.54
C ASN A 2 -23.27 5.30 -41.16
N LYS A 3 -24.54 5.72 -40.98
CA LYS A 3 -25.02 7.01 -41.52
C LYS A 3 -24.38 8.23 -40.83
N LEU A 4 -23.98 8.07 -39.56
CA LEU A 4 -23.34 9.11 -38.76
C LEU A 4 -21.84 9.20 -39.08
N LEU A 5 -21.16 8.05 -39.18
CA LEU A 5 -19.77 8.00 -39.65
C LEU A 5 -19.61 8.56 -41.07
N ASN A 6 -20.47 8.15 -42.00
CA ASN A 6 -20.43 8.67 -43.38
C ASN A 6 -20.73 10.16 -43.47
N HIS A 7 -21.39 10.75 -42.48
CA HIS A 7 -21.61 12.20 -42.45
C HIS A 7 -20.37 12.95 -41.93
N ILE A 8 -19.70 12.40 -40.92
CA ILE A 8 -18.52 12.99 -40.28
C ILE A 8 -17.28 12.91 -41.19
N PHE A 9 -17.13 11.79 -41.93
CA PHE A 9 -15.95 11.51 -42.76
C PHE A 9 -16.19 11.74 -44.26
N LYS A 10 -17.29 12.40 -44.64
CA LYS A 10 -17.75 12.49 -46.03
C LYS A 10 -16.72 13.13 -46.97
N ASP A 11 -16.02 14.15 -46.49
CA ASP A 11 -15.14 15.01 -47.29
C ASP A 11 -13.67 14.87 -46.87
N TRP A 12 -13.34 13.81 -46.12
CA TRP A 12 -11.99 13.63 -45.59
C TRP A 12 -11.01 13.18 -46.66
N THR A 13 -9.85 13.83 -46.66
CA THR A 13 -8.70 13.46 -47.49
C THR A 13 -7.87 12.38 -46.81
N LEU A 14 -7.03 11.67 -47.59
CA LEU A 14 -6.15 10.62 -47.06
C LEU A 14 -5.20 11.15 -45.96
N GLU A 15 -4.77 12.40 -46.10
CA GLU A 15 -3.90 13.07 -45.12
C GLU A 15 -4.61 13.23 -43.76
N GLU A 16 -5.88 13.62 -43.75
CA GLU A 16 -6.68 13.77 -42.53
C GLU A 16 -6.94 12.42 -41.84
N PHE A 17 -7.22 11.36 -42.61
CA PHE A 17 -7.32 10.00 -42.07
C PHE A 17 -6.02 9.52 -41.45
N THR A 18 -4.90 9.81 -42.12
CA THR A 18 -3.56 9.40 -41.68
C THR A 18 -3.18 10.16 -40.41
N GLY A 19 -3.44 11.47 -40.35
CA GLY A 19 -3.24 12.31 -39.18
C GLY A 19 -4.04 11.85 -37.97
N LEU A 20 -5.33 11.53 -38.16
CA LEU A 20 -6.17 10.99 -37.09
C LEU A 20 -5.63 9.64 -36.58
N LEU A 21 -5.21 8.74 -37.49
CA LEU A 21 -4.64 7.45 -37.10
C LEU A 21 -3.39 7.62 -36.24
N PHE A 22 -2.46 8.50 -36.63
CA PHE A 22 -1.26 8.78 -35.84
C PHE A 22 -1.59 9.44 -34.50
N ALA A 23 -2.56 10.35 -34.47
CA ALA A 23 -3.01 10.97 -33.22
C ALA A 23 -3.59 9.92 -32.25
N LEU A 24 -4.40 8.98 -32.75
CA LEU A 24 -4.95 7.90 -31.93
C LEU A 24 -3.87 6.93 -31.44
N ILE A 25 -2.88 6.59 -32.29
CA ILE A 25 -1.75 5.74 -31.89
C ILE A 25 -0.91 6.44 -30.81
N ALA A 26 -0.60 7.72 -30.98
CA ALA A 26 0.16 8.50 -30.01
C ALA A 26 -0.60 8.61 -28.68
N LEU A 27 -1.91 8.83 -28.72
CA LEU A 27 -2.77 8.85 -27.54
C LEU A 27 -2.78 7.48 -26.82
N ALA A 28 -2.92 6.39 -27.56
CA ALA A 28 -2.90 5.03 -27.01
C ALA A 28 -1.53 4.71 -26.38
N ALA A 29 -0.43 5.11 -27.02
CA ALA A 29 0.91 4.92 -26.48
C ALA A 29 1.14 5.75 -25.20
N ALA A 30 0.76 7.03 -25.20
CA ALA A 30 0.90 7.91 -24.05
C ALA A 30 0.07 7.42 -22.85
N THR A 31 -1.21 7.06 -23.09
CA THR A 31 -2.08 6.51 -22.05
C THR A 31 -1.56 5.18 -21.52
N GLY A 32 -1.04 4.31 -22.39
CA GLY A 32 -0.38 3.07 -22.01
C GLY A 32 0.81 3.30 -21.07
N LEU A 33 1.69 4.25 -21.39
CA LEU A 33 2.84 4.60 -20.56
C LEU A 33 2.42 5.16 -19.19
N ILE A 34 1.43 6.04 -19.16
CA ILE A 34 0.92 6.60 -17.89
C ILE A 34 0.31 5.50 -17.04
N ALA A 35 -0.46 4.58 -17.63
CA ALA A 35 -1.07 3.47 -16.92
C ALA A 35 -0.03 2.50 -16.35
N THR A 36 1.04 2.17 -17.10
CA THR A 36 2.10 1.29 -16.59
C THR A 36 2.87 1.94 -15.44
N ILE A 37 3.25 3.22 -15.57
CA ILE A 37 3.92 3.96 -14.49
C ILE A 37 3.00 4.05 -13.26
N GLY A 38 1.73 4.36 -13.46
CA GLY A 38 0.73 4.41 -12.39
C GLY A 38 0.57 3.07 -11.68
N LEU A 39 0.55 1.96 -12.42
CA LEU A 39 0.45 0.62 -11.85
C LEU A 39 1.71 0.26 -11.05
N ILE A 40 2.90 0.55 -11.57
CA ILE A 40 4.16 0.34 -10.85
C ILE A 40 4.18 1.16 -9.55
N GLY A 41 3.86 2.46 -9.64
CA GLY A 41 3.79 3.34 -8.48
C GLY A 41 2.78 2.85 -7.45
N TYR A 42 1.61 2.39 -7.88
CA TYR A 42 0.60 1.79 -7.02
C TYR A 42 1.13 0.55 -6.31
N THR A 43 1.76 -0.39 -7.05
CA THR A 43 2.33 -1.61 -6.44
C THR A 43 3.43 -1.32 -5.44
N ILE A 44 4.22 -0.25 -5.63
CA ILE A 44 5.24 0.18 -4.65
C ILE A 44 4.56 0.80 -3.42
N ALA A 45 3.56 1.65 -3.62
CA ALA A 45 2.88 2.36 -2.54
C ALA A 45 1.99 1.44 -1.68
N THR A 46 1.40 0.40 -2.28
CA THR A 46 0.56 -0.58 -1.59
C THR A 46 1.26 -1.92 -1.37
N GLY A 47 2.49 -2.06 -1.85
CA GLY A 47 3.37 -3.20 -1.60
C GLY A 47 3.67 -3.21 -0.11
N ASN A 48 2.90 -4.02 0.60
CA ASN A 48 2.67 -3.92 2.03
C ASN A 48 3.81 -4.56 2.83
N ASP A 49 5.05 -4.19 2.53
CA ASP A 49 6.24 -4.54 3.31
C ASP A 49 6.49 -3.50 4.42
N GLN A 50 5.43 -2.86 4.93
CA GLN A 50 5.55 -2.22 6.23
C GLN A 50 5.54 -3.33 7.27
N PRO A 51 6.66 -3.60 7.95
CA PRO A 51 6.73 -4.68 8.91
C PRO A 51 5.66 -4.45 9.97
N LYS A 52 4.72 -5.40 10.07
CA LYS A 52 3.55 -5.28 10.92
C LYS A 52 3.99 -5.12 12.37
N GLN A 53 3.86 -3.91 12.90
CA GLN A 53 4.19 -3.65 14.29
C GLN A 53 3.16 -4.34 15.17
N THR A 54 3.59 -5.30 15.98
CA THR A 54 2.76 -6.06 16.90
C THR A 54 3.20 -5.74 18.32
N THR A 55 2.25 -5.35 19.16
CA THR A 55 2.48 -5.17 20.60
C THR A 55 2.03 -6.42 21.34
N ILE A 56 2.95 -7.09 22.04
CA ILE A 56 2.68 -8.28 22.85
C ILE A 56 2.76 -7.88 24.31
N GLN A 57 1.71 -8.15 25.07
CA GLN A 57 1.67 -7.93 26.52
C GLN A 57 1.69 -9.30 27.21
N LYS A 58 2.68 -9.54 28.07
CA LYS A 58 2.86 -10.81 28.75
C LYS A 58 3.07 -10.58 30.25
N ILE A 59 2.52 -11.48 31.07
CA ILE A 59 2.81 -11.50 32.50
C ILE A 59 3.79 -12.64 32.75
N GLU A 60 5.03 -12.31 33.09
CA GLU A 60 6.05 -13.29 33.45
C GLU A 60 6.04 -13.50 34.97
N THR A 61 5.90 -14.76 35.40
CA THR A 61 5.96 -15.13 36.82
C THR A 61 7.25 -15.90 37.07
N THR A 62 8.10 -15.39 37.96
CA THR A 62 9.34 -16.06 38.39
C THR A 62 9.30 -16.19 39.91
N GLY A 63 9.06 -17.41 40.41
CA GLY A 63 8.79 -17.63 41.83
C GLY A 63 7.54 -16.86 42.28
N ASP A 64 7.66 -16.09 43.37
CA ASP A 64 6.57 -15.26 43.92
C ASP A 64 6.47 -13.87 43.24
N ILE A 65 7.36 -13.57 42.31
CA ILE A 65 7.42 -12.26 41.64
C ILE A 65 6.67 -12.34 40.31
N LYS A 66 5.73 -11.41 40.10
CA LYS A 66 5.04 -11.22 38.83
C LYS A 66 5.55 -9.95 38.15
N ARG A 67 5.78 -10.01 36.84
CA ARG A 67 6.22 -8.89 36.00
C ARG A 67 5.28 -8.73 34.82
N PHE A 68 4.92 -7.50 34.50
CA PHE A 68 4.16 -7.16 33.31
C PHE A 68 5.16 -6.64 32.26
N CYS A 69 5.26 -7.35 31.14
CA CYS A 69 6.16 -6.98 30.05
C CYS A 69 5.38 -6.62 28.79
N ILE A 70 5.81 -5.56 28.12
CA ILE A 70 5.33 -5.11 26.81
C ILE A 70 6.48 -5.28 25.82
N GLU A 71 6.26 -6.06 24.76
CA GLU A 71 7.18 -6.21 23.64
C GLU A 71 6.59 -5.53 22.41
N ILE A 72 7.35 -4.66 21.77
CA ILE A 72 7.04 -4.09 20.47
C ILE A 72 7.88 -4.83 19.44
N LYS A 73 7.21 -5.52 18.52
CA LYS A 73 7.85 -6.28 17.44
C LYS A 73 7.52 -5.70 16.10
N THR A 74 8.50 -5.66 15.21
CA THR A 74 8.35 -5.23 13.83
C THR A 74 8.84 -6.37 12.94
N GLY A 75 7.89 -7.15 12.41
CA GLY A 75 8.20 -8.44 11.78
C GLY A 75 8.73 -9.45 12.81
N ASP A 76 9.90 -10.02 12.52
CA ASP A 76 10.57 -11.00 13.40
C ASP A 76 11.53 -10.36 14.42
N HIS A 77 11.67 -9.03 14.39
CA HIS A 77 12.56 -8.29 15.27
C HIS A 77 11.80 -7.68 16.46
N ILE A 78 12.46 -7.65 17.62
CA ILE A 78 11.97 -6.91 18.78
C ILE A 78 12.63 -5.54 18.78
N ASP A 79 11.83 -4.48 18.69
CA ASP A 79 12.33 -3.11 18.68
C ASP A 79 12.45 -2.54 20.10
N ALA A 80 11.53 -2.93 20.97
CA ALA A 80 11.52 -2.50 22.36
C ALA A 80 10.90 -3.56 23.26
N ILE A 81 11.44 -3.67 24.47
CA ILE A 81 10.88 -4.45 25.57
C ILE A 81 10.89 -3.56 26.79
N ASP A 82 9.75 -3.46 27.46
CA ASP A 82 9.65 -2.85 28.78
C ASP A 82 9.01 -3.85 29.75
N CYS A 83 9.51 -3.92 30.97
CA CYS A 83 9.08 -4.90 31.98
C CYS A 83 8.98 -4.24 33.35
N GLU A 84 7.75 -4.09 33.84
CA GLU A 84 7.45 -3.52 35.14
C GLU A 84 7.09 -4.62 36.14
N LEU A 85 7.46 -4.43 37.42
CA LEU A 85 7.09 -5.36 38.48
C LEU A 85 5.61 -5.18 38.82
N ILE A 86 4.88 -6.27 39.04
CA ILE A 86 3.49 -6.19 39.53
C ILE A 86 3.52 -6.17 41.06
N ASP A 87 2.91 -5.15 41.65
CA ASP A 87 2.68 -5.08 43.09
C ASP A 87 1.71 -6.20 43.51
N PRO A 88 2.13 -7.15 44.37
CA PRO A 88 1.29 -8.27 44.79
C PRO A 88 0.09 -7.85 45.66
N MET A 89 0.12 -6.67 46.27
CA MET A 89 -0.95 -6.19 47.17
C MET A 89 -2.08 -5.48 46.41
N THR A 90 -1.73 -4.74 45.34
CA THR A 90 -2.69 -3.93 44.57
C THR A 90 -2.99 -4.52 43.18
N GLY A 91 -2.17 -5.43 42.68
CA GLY A 91 -2.27 -6.00 41.33
C GLY A 91 -1.91 -5.02 40.21
N GLY A 92 -1.48 -3.80 40.54
CA GLY A 92 -0.98 -2.80 39.60
C GLY A 92 0.53 -2.92 39.36
N VAL A 93 1.06 -2.12 38.45
CA VAL A 93 2.51 -1.99 38.27
C VAL A 93 3.10 -1.19 39.43
N ALA A 94 4.17 -1.74 40.03
CA ALA A 94 4.90 -1.09 41.10
C ALA A 94 5.76 0.03 40.50
N LYS A 95 5.38 1.28 40.77
CA LYS A 95 6.15 2.47 40.40
C LYS A 95 7.39 2.64 41.26
#